data_AF-A0A972S255-F1
#
_entry.id   AF-A0A972S255-F1
#
_cell.length_a   1.000
_cell.length_b   1.000
_cell.length_c   1.000
_cell.angle_alpha   90.00
_cell.angle_beta   90.00
_cell.angle_gamma   90.00
#
_symmetry.space_group_name_H-M   'P 1'
#
loop_
_entity.id
_entity.type
_entity.pdbx_description
1 polymer ?
#
loop_
_entity_poly.entity_id
_entity_poly.type
_entity_poly.pdbx_seq_one_letter_code
_entity_poly.pdbx_strand_id
1 'polypeptide(L)'
;MDNKIFLSELLQDLPLWTALIMSIYPNLQNDTVFYISLAIGVITSLYILYLMKKGEYSIDKLTEKPSEMLPYIIYSFFLLLFLLFLTIENKLYMSNFVWGYVILTAAGEMFFLGKATPQE
;
A
#
# COMPACT_ATOMS: atom_id res chain seq x y z
N MET A 1 -3.80 10.95 12.56
CA MET A 1 -2.91 9.79 12.55
C MET A 1 -1.69 9.99 13.43
N ASP A 2 -1.21 8.92 14.08
CA ASP A 2 0.15 8.89 14.64
C ASP A 2 1.16 8.88 13.49
N ASN A 3 2.23 9.67 13.58
CA ASN A 3 3.24 9.81 12.51
C ASN A 3 3.82 8.46 12.05
N LYS A 4 3.86 7.47 12.94
CA LYS A 4 4.34 6.11 12.65
C LYS A 4 3.44 5.35 11.69
N ILE A 5 2.11 5.52 11.79
CA ILE A 5 1.13 4.85 10.94
C ILE A 5 1.18 5.46 9.53
N PHE A 6 1.19 6.80 9.44
CA PHE A 6 1.34 7.50 8.16
C PHE A 6 2.64 7.13 7.43
N LEU A 7 3.76 7.08 8.15
CA LEU A 7 5.02 6.65 7.56
C LEU A 7 4.95 5.18 7.10
N SER A 8 4.25 4.33 7.84
CA SER A 8 4.09 2.93 7.47
C SER A 8 3.26 2.79 6.19
N GLU A 9 2.16 3.53 6.05
CA GLU A 9 1.37 3.52 4.82
C GLU A 9 2.20 4.00 3.60
N LEU A 10 2.99 5.06 3.78
CA LEU A 10 3.86 5.55 2.71
C LEU A 10 4.94 4.52 2.31
N LEU A 11 5.53 3.83 3.28
CA LEU A 11 6.54 2.79 3.05
C LEU A 11 5.95 1.51 2.45
N GLN A 12 4.70 1.18 2.79
CA GLN A 12 3.95 0.08 2.18
C GLN A 12 3.73 0.29 0.67
N ASP A 13 3.55 1.55 0.24
CA ASP A 13 3.35 1.94 -1.16
C ASP A 13 4.66 2.07 -1.96
N LEU A 14 5.82 2.02 -1.31
CA LEU A 14 7.13 2.17 -1.95
C LEU A 14 7.37 1.21 -3.14
N PRO A 15 6.95 -0.07 -3.12
CA PRO A 15 7.05 -0.96 -4.28
C PRO A 15 6.23 -0.45 -5.48
N LEU A 16 5.04 0.10 -5.22
CA LEU A 16 4.13 0.62 -6.25
C LEU A 16 4.71 1.86 -6.93
N TRP A 17 5.25 2.78 -6.13
CA TRP A 17 5.96 3.95 -6.66
C TRP A 17 7.19 3.55 -7.47
N THR A 18 7.96 2.58 -6.98
CA THR A 18 9.14 2.08 -7.69
C THR A 18 8.74 1.50 -9.05
N ALA A 19 7.69 0.67 -9.08
CA ALA A 19 7.13 0.14 -10.32
C ALA A 19 6.72 1.26 -11.28
N LEU A 20 5.98 2.26 -10.78
CA LEU A 20 5.50 3.38 -11.58
C LEU A 20 6.66 4.17 -12.20
N ILE A 21 7.65 4.57 -11.40
CA ILE A 21 8.81 5.34 -11.85
C ILE A 21 9.59 4.56 -12.91
N MET A 22 9.86 3.28 -12.66
CA MET A 22 10.61 2.42 -13.59
C MET A 22 9.81 2.09 -14.87
N SER A 23 8.48 2.20 -14.83
CA SER A 23 7.61 2.08 -16.01
C SER A 23 7.67 3.35 -16.89
N ILE A 24 7.71 4.53 -16.27
CA ILE A 24 7.80 5.82 -16.96
C ILE A 24 9.22 6.07 -17.49
N TYR A 25 10.24 5.64 -16.75
CA TYR A 25 11.65 5.84 -17.05
C TYR A 25 12.38 4.50 -17.18
N PRO A 26 12.34 3.84 -18.35
CA PRO A 26 12.96 2.53 -18.55
C PRO A 26 14.48 2.50 -18.27
N ASN A 27 15.16 3.63 -18.42
CA ASN A 27 16.59 3.76 -18.11
C ASN A 27 16.91 3.66 -16.59
N LEU A 28 15.91 3.75 -15.72
CA LEU A 28 16.03 3.59 -14.28
C LEU A 28 15.64 2.17 -13.80
N GLN A 29 15.28 1.27 -14.71
CA GLN A 29 14.90 -0.11 -14.38
C GLN A 29 16.06 -0.84 -13.70
N ASN A 30 15.79 -1.34 -12.51
CA ASN A 30 16.76 -2.08 -11.71
C ASN A 30 16.03 -3.07 -10.79
N ASP A 31 16.16 -4.35 -11.09
CA ASP A 31 15.50 -5.42 -10.34
C ASP A 31 15.90 -5.42 -8.85
N THR A 32 17.16 -5.11 -8.54
CA THR A 32 17.62 -5.09 -7.15
C THR A 32 16.92 -4.00 -6.35
N VAL A 33 16.82 -2.79 -6.91
CA VAL A 33 16.10 -1.67 -6.28
C VAL A 33 14.62 -2.01 -6.12
N PHE A 34 14.02 -2.64 -7.13
CA PHE A 34 12.63 -3.10 -7.07
C PHE A 34 12.37 -4.16 -6.00
N TYR A 35 13.25 -5.15 -5.86
CA TYR A 35 13.08 -6.17 -4.81
C TYR A 35 13.35 -5.63 -3.42
N ILE A 36 14.27 -4.68 -3.26
CA ILE A 36 14.49 -3.97 -1.99
C ILE A 36 13.23 -3.19 -1.61
N SER A 37 12.64 -2.45 -2.55
CA SER A 37 11.39 -1.73 -2.27
C SER A 37 10.26 -2.69 -1.89
N LEU A 38 10.11 -3.81 -2.62
CA LEU A 38 9.15 -4.86 -2.29
C LEU A 38 9.34 -5.41 -0.88
N ALA A 39 10.57 -5.70 -0.46
CA ALA A 39 10.85 -6.19 0.89
C ALA A 39 10.45 -5.17 1.97
N ILE A 40 10.74 -3.88 1.75
CA ILE A 40 10.31 -2.80 2.65
C ILE A 40 8.77 -2.75 2.72
N GLY A 41 8.09 -2.83 1.58
CA GLY A 41 6.64 -2.83 1.51
C GLY A 41 6.02 -4.00 2.29
N VAL A 42 6.54 -5.22 2.10
CA VAL A 42 6.08 -6.42 2.82
C VAL A 42 6.26 -6.30 4.33
N ILE A 43 7.45 -5.91 4.79
CA ILE A 43 7.72 -5.76 6.23
C ILE A 43 6.78 -4.72 6.84
N THR A 44 6.55 -3.62 6.11
CA THR A 44 5.69 -2.55 6.59
C THR A 44 4.23 -2.95 6.60
N SER A 45 3.76 -3.68 5.59
CA SER A 45 2.41 -4.25 5.55
C SER A 45 2.18 -5.18 6.74
N LEU A 46 3.14 -6.07 7.04
CA LEU A 46 3.06 -6.96 8.21
C LEU A 46 3.01 -6.16 9.52
N TYR A 47 3.75 -5.07 9.61
CA TYR A 47 3.71 -4.18 10.76
C TYR A 47 2.36 -3.48 10.91
N ILE A 48 1.75 -3.00 9.82
CA ILE A 48 0.40 -2.43 9.82
C ILE A 48 -0.62 -3.47 10.27
N LEU A 49 -0.61 -4.67 9.69
CA LEU A 49 -1.50 -5.76 10.10
C LEU A 49 -1.33 -6.11 11.59
N TYR A 50 -0.10 -6.06 12.11
CA TYR A 50 0.18 -6.24 13.53
C TYR A 50 -0.44 -5.14 14.41
N LEU A 51 -0.33 -3.87 13.99
CA LEU A 51 -0.98 -2.75 14.68
C LEU A 51 -2.50 -2.85 14.64
N MET A 52 -3.08 -3.27 13.50
CA MET A 52 -4.52 -3.51 13.38
C MET A 52 -4.99 -4.60 14.32
N LYS A 53 -4.27 -5.73 14.36
CA LYS A 53 -4.57 -6.84 15.25
C LYS A 53 -4.57 -6.43 16.73
N LYS A 54 -3.79 -5.42 17.10
CA LYS A 54 -3.71 -4.86 18.46
C LYS A 54 -4.75 -3.76 18.74
N GLY A 55 -5.53 -3.33 17.75
CA GLY A 55 -6.41 -2.16 17.87
C GLY A 55 -5.67 -0.83 17.96
N GLU A 56 -4.36 -0.83 17.73
CA GLU A 56 -3.54 0.39 17.71
C GLU A 56 -3.77 1.19 16.41
N TYR A 57 -4.27 0.53 15.36
CA TYR A 57 -4.68 1.13 14.09
C TYR A 57 -6.06 0.58 13.70
N SER A 58 -7.04 1.46 13.51
CA SER A 58 -8.43 1.12 13.16
C SER A 58 -9.03 2.16 12.23
N ILE A 59 -10.16 1.83 11.59
CA ILE A 59 -10.96 2.80 10.82
C ILE A 59 -11.33 4.02 11.68
N ASP A 60 -11.66 3.83 12.96
CA ASP A 60 -12.05 4.94 13.82
C ASP A 60 -10.91 5.96 13.94
N LYS A 61 -9.66 5.49 14.12
CA LYS A 61 -8.47 6.34 14.16
C LYS A 61 -8.13 7.00 12.82
N LEU A 62 -8.55 6.41 11.70
CA LEU A 62 -8.47 7.03 10.37
C LEU A 62 -9.51 8.15 10.23
N THR A 63 -10.72 7.93 10.75
CA THR A 63 -11.81 8.92 10.71
C THR A 63 -11.65 10.06 11.72
N GLU A 64 -10.81 9.90 12.74
CA GLU A 64 -10.45 10.98 13.69
C GLU A 64 -9.78 12.18 13.01
N LYS A 65 -9.13 11.97 11.85
CA LYS A 65 -8.51 13.05 11.06
C LYS A 65 -8.93 12.98 9.59
N PRO A 66 -10.15 13.40 9.25
CA PRO A 66 -10.69 13.30 7.90
C PRO A 66 -9.91 14.15 6.88
N SER A 67 -9.24 15.22 7.34
CA SER A 67 -8.35 16.06 6.52
C SER A 67 -7.10 15.35 6.01
N GLU A 68 -6.66 14.26 6.68
CA GLU A 68 -5.54 13.42 6.26
C GLU A 68 -6.02 12.21 5.45
N MET A 69 -7.15 11.63 5.84
CA MET A 69 -7.75 10.43 5.21
C MET A 69 -8.21 10.67 3.76
N LEU A 70 -8.95 11.75 3.51
CA LEU A 70 -9.53 11.99 2.18
C LEU A 70 -8.45 12.18 1.09
N PRO A 71 -7.39 13.00 1.30
CA PRO A 71 -6.28 13.08 0.36
C PRO A 71 -5.59 11.73 0.12
N TYR A 72 -5.40 10.92 1.17
CA TYR A 72 -4.77 9.61 1.05
C TYR A 72 -5.60 8.63 0.20
N ILE A 73 -6.93 8.59 0.40
CA ILE A 73 -7.83 7.75 -0.41
C ILE A 73 -7.79 8.18 -1.88
N ILE A 74 -7.88 9.48 -2.14
CA ILE A 74 -7.82 10.01 -3.52
C ILE A 74 -6.49 9.63 -4.16
N TYR A 75 -5.38 9.86 -3.46
CA TYR A 75 -4.04 9.49 -3.89
C TYR A 75 -3.94 7.99 -4.23
N SER A 76 -4.36 7.12 -3.30
CA SER A 76 -4.29 5.66 -3.46
C SER A 76 -5.14 5.19 -4.64
N PHE A 77 -6.34 5.77 -4.81
CA PHE A 77 -7.23 5.46 -5.93
C PHE A 77 -6.60 5.82 -7.28
N PHE A 78 -6.03 7.02 -7.43
CA PHE A 78 -5.36 7.43 -8.67
C PHE A 78 -4.11 6.61 -8.96
N LEU A 79 -3.32 6.29 -7.93
CA LEU A 79 -2.15 5.41 -8.07
C LEU A 79 -2.58 4.04 -8.62
N LEU A 80 -3.62 3.44 -8.04
CA LEU A 80 -4.14 2.15 -8.47
C LEU A 80 -4.65 2.18 -9.92
N LEU A 81 -5.39 3.22 -10.31
CA LEU A 81 -5.83 3.41 -11.70
C LEU A 81 -4.65 3.50 -12.67
N PHE A 82 -3.59 4.22 -12.30
CA PHE A 82 -2.38 4.34 -13.14
C PHE A 82 -1.67 2.99 -13.32
N LEU A 83 -1.54 2.22 -12.23
CA LEU A 83 -0.93 0.89 -12.27
C LEU A 83 -1.75 -0.08 -13.12
N LEU A 84 -3.09 -0.04 -13.01
CA LEU A 84 -3.98 -0.84 -13.84
C LEU A 84 -3.85 -0.48 -15.32
N PHE A 85 -3.85 0.81 -15.65
CA PHE A 85 -3.66 1.27 -17.02
C PHE A 85 -2.33 0.78 -17.61
N LEU A 86 -1.23 0.96 -16.88
CA LEU A 86 0.09 0.49 -17.31
C LEU A 86 0.16 -1.04 -17.43
N THR A 87 -0.58 -1.77 -16.60
CA THR A 87 -0.67 -3.23 -16.69
C THR A 87 -1.39 -3.66 -17.97
N ILE A 88 -2.53 -3.05 -18.30
CA ILE A 88 -3.30 -3.35 -19.53
C ILE A 88 -2.46 -3.04 -20.77
N GLU A 89 -1.68 -1.97 -20.73
CA GLU A 89 -0.76 -1.57 -21.79
C GLU A 89 0.52 -2.43 -21.87
N ASN A 90 0.72 -3.40 -20.97
CA ASN A 90 1.96 -4.18 -20.81
C ASN A 90 3.22 -3.30 -20.64
N LYS A 91 3.07 -2.12 -20.03
CA LYS A 91 4.14 -1.16 -19.76
C LYS A 91 4.55 -1.13 -18.29
N LEU A 92 3.81 -1.82 -17.42
CA LEU A 92 4.13 -1.85 -16.00
C LEU A 92 5.39 -2.69 -15.76
N TYR A 93 6.42 -2.05 -15.21
CA TYR A 93 7.64 -2.70 -14.74
C TYR A 93 7.36 -3.39 -13.40
N MET A 94 6.62 -4.49 -13.46
CA MET A 94 6.22 -5.27 -12.31
C MET A 94 5.90 -6.71 -12.71
N SER A 95 6.45 -7.67 -11.97
CA SER A 95 6.04 -9.07 -12.11
C SER A 95 4.62 -9.28 -11.59
N ASN A 96 3.86 -10.19 -12.23
CA ASN A 96 2.54 -10.63 -11.78
C ASN A 96 2.52 -11.03 -10.29
N PHE A 97 3.64 -11.49 -9.76
CA PHE A 97 3.80 -11.81 -8.34
C PHE A 97 3.50 -10.64 -7.40
N VAL A 98 3.82 -9.40 -7.81
CA VAL A 98 3.63 -8.22 -6.95
C VAL A 98 2.16 -7.79 -6.90
N TRP A 99 1.35 -8.14 -7.90
CA TRP A 99 -0.10 -8.01 -7.79
C TRP A 99 -0.65 -8.94 -6.71
N GLY A 100 -0.04 -10.13 -6.56
CA GLY A 100 -0.30 -11.02 -5.44
C GLY A 100 -0.02 -10.36 -4.09
N TYR A 101 1.11 -9.65 -3.95
CA TYR A 101 1.40 -8.85 -2.76
C TYR A 101 0.29 -7.83 -2.47
N VAL A 102 -0.08 -6.98 -3.44
CA VAL A 102 -1.11 -5.94 -3.27
C VAL A 102 -2.45 -6.54 -2.86
N ILE A 103 -2.88 -7.62 -3.52
CA ILE A 103 -4.16 -8.27 -3.23
C ILE A 103 -4.15 -8.89 -1.83
N LEU A 104 -3.08 -9.57 -1.45
CA LEU A 104 -2.98 -10.24 -0.16
C LEU A 104 -2.92 -9.24 1.00
N THR A 105 -2.18 -8.14 0.85
CA THR A 105 -2.11 -7.10 1.89
C THR A 105 -3.45 -6.39 2.03
N ALA A 106 -4.08 -5.97 0.93
CA ALA A 106 -5.41 -5.36 0.95
C ALA A 106 -6.47 -6.28 1.57
N ALA A 107 -6.48 -7.57 1.22
CA ALA A 107 -7.39 -8.55 1.82
C ALA A 107 -7.13 -8.75 3.32
N GLY A 108 -5.84 -8.77 3.72
CA GLY A 108 -5.45 -8.84 5.12
C GLY A 108 -5.95 -7.65 5.92
N GLU A 109 -5.76 -6.43 5.39
CA GLU A 109 -6.23 -5.20 6.03
C GLU A 109 -7.74 -5.18 6.13
N MET A 110 -8.47 -5.48 5.06
CA MET A 110 -9.93 -5.58 5.08
C MET A 110 -10.43 -6.60 6.14
N PHE A 111 -9.75 -7.73 6.29
CA PHE A 111 -10.11 -8.73 7.29
C PHE A 111 -9.93 -8.22 8.73
N PHE A 112 -8.83 -7.51 9.03
CA PHE A 112 -8.62 -6.95 10.37
C PHE A 112 -9.51 -5.74 10.63
N LEU A 113 -9.80 -4.93 9.61
CA LEU A 113 -10.78 -3.84 9.70
C LEU A 113 -12.18 -4.35 10.02
N GLY A 114 -12.62 -5.45 9.40
CA GLY A 114 -13.92 -6.06 9.69
C GLY A 114 -14.03 -6.67 11.09
N LYS A 115 -12.89 -6.90 11.77
CA LYS A 115 -12.84 -7.35 13.17
C LYS A 115 -12.70 -6.21 14.19
N ALA A 116 -12.29 -5.03 13.74
CA ALA A 116 -12.06 -3.87 14.61
C ALA A 116 -13.36 -3.18 15.04
N THR A 117 -14.50 -3.50 14.43
CA THR A 117 -15.83 -3.14 14.95
C THR A 117 -16.07 -3.95 16.23
N PRO A 118 -16.19 -3.32 17.42
CA PRO A 118 -16.80 -4.00 18.55
C PRO A 118 -18.21 -4.37 18.13
N GLN A 119 -18.53 -5.66 18.18
CA GLN A 119 -19.90 -6.03 18.48
C GLN A 119 -20.12 -5.63 19.95
N GLU A 120 -20.95 -4.62 20.12
CA GLU A 120 -21.47 -4.05 21.39
C GLU A 120 -20.61 -3.01 22.11
#